data_AF-A0A8J3DU42-F1
#
_entry.id   AF-A0A8J3DU42-F1
#
_cell.length_a   1.000
_cell.length_b   1.000
_cell.length_c   1.000
_cell.angle_alpha   90.00
_cell.angle_beta   90.00
_cell.angle_gamma   90.00
#
_symmetry.space_group_name_H-M   'P 1'
#
loop_
_entity.id
_entity.type
_entity.pdbx_description
1 polymer ?
#
loop_
_entity_poly.entity_id
_entity_poly.type
_entity_poly.pdbx_seq_one_letter_code
_entity_poly.pdbx_strand_id
1 'polypeptide(L)'
;MTAQLDFTEGSIPKKMIAFAFPIFLTNMLQTSYQLIDSLWAGNLLGAKALAALAISGPVIFTVLSFIIGVNNATLTVLSQKKGAEDGEGLKEALNGFVFVLGFMAVILGILGILFAAPLLKLLGAPTSVLPMAVIYLRLNFTGILFLFGYNFISTVLRALGDSRSPIRFVFIAVILNAVLVPIFVKGFGMGIMGPALSTVIAQGVAFLYGLYFSIKKARVPFAIPRLPGVENFNMLMKLGLPSGLQMMAISGGSAAITSVAAHFGQEVLAGYGASQRVNNLIMIPIQTLGVAVTSMAGQNIGSKHWGRIAGITRYALLFNFGLSLFIGILVFILAPELIRLFTSDAETVTFGSSYLRGVAFFYPFLGINFVLNGVVRAAGAMFQILVLNLISFWILRFPLAYLFGHWLGSEGIAIGIGFSFVVSSLCAMAYYWKGGWRHIRIFDTK
;
A
#
# COMPACT_ATOMS: atom_id res chain seq x y z
N MET A 1 -0.29 8.77 27.29
CA MET A 1 -1.31 7.71 27.20
C MET A 1 -1.21 7.02 25.85
N THR A 2 -0.71 5.79 25.82
CA THR A 2 -0.75 4.88 24.66
C THR A 2 -2.17 4.33 24.57
N ALA A 3 -2.98 4.84 23.64
CA ALA A 3 -4.32 4.31 23.42
C ALA A 3 -4.26 3.09 22.49
N GLN A 4 -3.63 2.00 22.95
CA GLN A 4 -3.84 0.70 22.31
C GLN A 4 -5.33 0.39 22.43
N LEU A 5 -6.01 0.26 21.30
CA LEU A 5 -7.42 -0.10 21.26
C LEU A 5 -7.52 -1.62 21.28
N ASP A 6 -8.16 -2.15 22.32
CA ASP A 6 -8.57 -3.54 22.34
C ASP A 6 -9.75 -3.73 21.38
N PHE A 7 -9.64 -4.60 20.39
CA PHE A 7 -10.72 -4.85 19.44
C PHE A 7 -11.65 -5.99 19.81
N THR A 8 -11.40 -6.70 20.90
CA THR A 8 -12.23 -7.83 21.37
C THR A 8 -13.47 -7.36 22.14
N GLU A 9 -13.41 -6.18 22.74
CA GLU A 9 -14.53 -5.62 23.54
C GLU A 9 -15.08 -4.28 23.00
N GLY A 10 -16.14 -3.77 23.63
CA GLY A 10 -16.69 -2.41 23.40
C GLY A 10 -17.33 -2.20 22.02
N SER A 11 -17.62 -0.93 21.68
CA SER A 11 -18.32 -0.58 20.44
C SER A 11 -17.44 -0.73 19.19
N ILE A 12 -17.80 -1.69 18.31
CA ILE A 12 -17.15 -1.92 17.01
C ILE A 12 -17.06 -0.65 16.16
N PRO A 13 -18.16 0.08 15.86
CA PRO A 13 -18.08 1.24 14.96
C PRO A 13 -17.21 2.37 15.51
N LYS A 14 -17.28 2.66 16.81
CA LYS A 14 -16.45 3.69 17.45
C LYS A 14 -14.96 3.34 17.36
N LYS A 15 -14.60 2.10 17.68
CA LYS A 15 -13.20 1.62 17.61
C LYS A 15 -12.70 1.58 16.18
N MET A 16 -13.54 1.20 15.21
CA MET A 16 -13.19 1.18 13.79
C MET A 16 -12.85 2.58 13.28
N ILE A 17 -13.69 3.59 13.54
CA ILE A 17 -13.40 4.97 13.12
C ILE A 17 -12.17 5.52 13.86
N ALA A 18 -12.10 5.34 15.19
CA ALA A 18 -11.00 5.82 16.00
C ALA A 18 -9.65 5.19 15.60
N PHE A 19 -9.67 3.98 15.05
CA PHE A 19 -8.49 3.30 14.55
C PHE A 19 -8.15 3.65 13.09
N ALA A 20 -9.16 3.69 12.21
CA ALA A 20 -8.97 3.95 10.78
C ALA A 20 -8.54 5.40 10.51
N PHE A 21 -9.12 6.39 11.19
CA PHE A 21 -8.81 7.80 10.91
C PHE A 21 -7.31 8.16 11.10
N PRO A 22 -6.63 7.71 12.17
CA PRO A 22 -5.18 7.89 12.30
C PRO A 22 -4.36 7.18 11.21
N ILE A 23 -4.79 6.00 10.76
CA ILE A 23 -4.13 5.28 9.65
C ILE A 23 -4.28 6.07 8.36
N PHE A 24 -5.48 6.61 8.11
CA PHE A 24 -5.75 7.48 6.95
C PHE A 24 -4.82 8.69 6.95
N LEU A 25 -4.68 9.39 8.09
CA LEU A 25 -3.74 10.51 8.21
C LEU A 25 -2.29 10.09 7.98
N THR A 26 -1.89 8.93 8.49
CA THR A 26 -0.54 8.39 8.26
C THR A 26 -0.28 8.14 6.77
N ASN A 27 -1.25 7.58 6.06
CA ASN A 27 -1.14 7.35 4.62
C ASN A 27 -1.17 8.67 3.83
N MET A 28 -1.99 9.64 4.22
CA MET A 28 -1.99 10.97 3.62
C MET A 28 -0.62 11.66 3.77
N LEU A 29 0.00 11.59 4.95
CA LEU A 29 1.34 12.12 5.16
C LEU A 29 2.37 11.44 4.25
N GLN A 30 2.30 10.11 4.07
CA GLN A 30 3.16 9.39 3.12
C GLN A 30 2.89 9.79 1.66
N THR A 31 1.67 10.12 1.30
CA THR A 31 1.37 10.66 -0.04
C THR A 31 1.92 12.07 -0.20
N SER A 32 1.72 12.95 0.80
CA SER A 32 2.27 14.31 0.81
C SER A 32 3.79 14.31 0.66
N TYR A 33 4.47 13.35 1.30
CA TYR A 33 5.90 13.12 1.13
C TYR A 33 6.31 12.98 -0.35
N GLN A 34 5.63 12.10 -1.09
CA GLN A 34 5.95 11.83 -2.50
C GLN A 34 5.67 13.05 -3.39
N LEU A 35 4.63 13.81 -3.05
CA LEU A 35 4.30 15.06 -3.74
C LEU A 35 5.39 16.12 -3.51
N ILE A 36 5.84 16.28 -2.27
CA ILE A 36 6.91 17.23 -1.91
C ILE A 36 8.21 16.90 -2.64
N ASP A 37 8.63 15.62 -2.65
CA ASP A 37 9.83 15.18 -3.36
C ASP A 37 9.74 15.50 -4.86
N SER A 38 8.59 15.27 -5.48
CA SER A 38 8.36 15.57 -6.90
C SER A 38 8.40 17.07 -7.18
N LEU A 39 7.82 17.89 -6.29
CA LEU A 39 7.86 19.35 -6.39
C LEU A 39 9.28 19.89 -6.28
N TRP A 40 10.08 19.38 -5.34
CA TRP A 40 11.47 19.80 -5.22
C TRP A 40 12.32 19.35 -6.40
N ALA A 41 12.18 18.11 -6.87
CA ALA A 41 12.92 17.64 -8.02
C ALA A 41 12.64 18.47 -9.28
N GLY A 42 11.37 18.81 -9.54
CA GLY A 42 10.98 19.66 -10.66
C GLY A 42 11.54 21.08 -10.55
N ASN A 43 11.35 21.73 -9.40
CA ASN A 43 11.67 23.15 -9.24
C ASN A 43 13.16 23.43 -8.96
N LEU A 44 13.87 22.52 -8.31
CA LEU A 44 15.27 22.75 -7.90
C LEU A 44 16.29 22.15 -8.85
N LEU A 45 15.95 21.07 -9.55
CA LEU A 45 16.88 20.30 -10.38
C LEU A 45 16.49 20.26 -11.86
N GLY A 46 15.25 20.64 -12.20
CA GLY A 46 14.76 20.73 -13.57
C GLY A 46 14.34 19.40 -14.19
N ALA A 47 13.99 19.46 -15.48
CA ALA A 47 13.30 18.37 -16.18
C ALA A 47 14.06 17.03 -16.22
N LYS A 48 15.40 17.05 -16.33
CA LYS A 48 16.21 15.82 -16.36
C LYS A 48 16.14 15.05 -15.04
N ALA A 49 16.15 15.75 -13.91
CA ALA A 49 16.02 15.13 -12.59
C ALA A 49 14.61 14.58 -12.36
N LEU A 50 13.58 15.32 -12.79
CA LEU A 50 12.20 14.83 -12.74
C LEU A 50 12.02 13.56 -13.58
N ALA A 51 12.61 13.52 -14.78
CA ALA A 51 12.62 12.32 -15.63
C ALA A 51 13.37 11.14 -14.96
N ALA A 52 14.48 11.41 -14.25
CA ALA A 52 15.23 10.40 -13.51
C ALA A 52 14.40 9.78 -12.38
N LEU A 53 13.65 10.60 -11.63
CA LEU A 53 12.71 10.13 -10.62
C LEU A 53 11.57 9.32 -11.25
N ALA A 54 10.99 9.82 -12.35
CA ALA A 54 9.88 9.15 -13.03
C ALA A 54 10.23 7.74 -13.50
N ILE A 55 11.43 7.53 -14.06
CA ILE A 55 11.86 6.21 -14.54
C ILE A 55 12.31 5.27 -13.40
N SER A 56 12.79 5.84 -12.30
CA SER A 56 13.18 5.08 -11.10
C SER A 56 11.97 4.70 -10.23
N GLY A 57 10.88 5.47 -10.33
CA GLY A 57 9.63 5.30 -9.57
C GLY A 57 9.05 3.89 -9.64
N PRO A 58 8.81 3.31 -10.84
CA PRO A 58 8.28 1.95 -10.97
C PRO A 58 9.12 0.88 -10.28
N VAL A 59 10.45 1.01 -10.29
CA VAL A 59 11.36 0.05 -9.64
C VAL A 59 11.18 0.12 -8.12
N ILE A 60 11.22 1.34 -7.56
CA ILE A 60 11.01 1.58 -6.13
C ILE A 60 9.60 1.11 -5.72
N PHE A 61 8.59 1.44 -6.51
CA PHE A 61 7.20 1.06 -6.27
C PHE A 61 6.98 -0.46 -6.30
N THR A 62 7.66 -1.18 -7.19
CA THR A 62 7.59 -2.65 -7.27
C THR A 62 8.14 -3.30 -6.01
N VAL A 63 9.28 -2.81 -5.52
CA VAL A 63 9.87 -3.27 -4.26
C VAL A 63 8.97 -2.90 -3.08
N LEU A 64 8.45 -1.67 -3.04
CA LEU A 64 7.47 -1.22 -2.06
C LEU A 64 6.22 -2.10 -2.02
N SER A 65 5.71 -2.48 -3.19
CA SER A 65 4.53 -3.35 -3.29
C SER A 65 4.79 -4.68 -2.60
N PHE A 66 5.94 -5.31 -2.86
CA PHE A 66 6.31 -6.56 -2.20
C PHE A 66 6.38 -6.41 -0.67
N ILE A 67 6.98 -5.32 -0.17
CA ILE A 67 7.05 -5.01 1.27
C ILE A 67 5.67 -4.85 1.88
N ILE A 68 4.79 -4.09 1.23
CA ILE A 68 3.39 -3.90 1.68
C ILE A 68 2.71 -5.26 1.79
N GLY A 69 2.95 -6.15 0.82
CA GLY A 69 2.52 -7.54 0.87
C GLY A 69 3.03 -8.29 2.10
N VAL A 70 4.34 -8.31 2.35
CA VAL A 70 4.89 -9.02 3.53
C VAL A 70 4.42 -8.40 4.85
N ASN A 71 4.30 -7.08 4.94
CA ASN A 71 3.74 -6.38 6.10
C ASN A 71 2.28 -6.79 6.36
N ASN A 72 1.49 -7.10 5.33
CA ASN A 72 0.15 -7.62 5.54
C ASN A 72 0.14 -8.98 6.26
N ALA A 73 1.16 -9.82 6.04
CA ALA A 73 1.35 -11.05 6.79
C ALA A 73 1.74 -10.75 8.25
N THR A 74 2.63 -9.77 8.48
CA THR A 74 2.95 -9.28 9.83
C THR A 74 1.71 -8.83 10.58
N LEU A 75 0.89 -7.98 9.95
CA LEU A 75 -0.33 -7.47 10.56
C LEU A 75 -1.25 -8.60 11.00
N THR A 76 -1.41 -9.61 10.15
CA THR A 76 -2.27 -10.77 10.39
C THR A 76 -1.80 -11.60 11.58
N VAL A 77 -0.55 -12.08 11.53
CA VAL A 77 0.03 -12.97 12.55
C VAL A 77 0.08 -12.27 13.91
N LEU A 78 0.57 -11.04 13.96
CA LEU A 78 0.72 -10.31 15.22
C LEU A 78 -0.64 -9.89 15.81
N SER A 79 -1.64 -9.56 14.97
CA SER A 79 -2.99 -9.27 15.46
C SER A 79 -3.63 -10.51 16.08
N GLN A 80 -3.47 -11.69 15.48
CA GLN A 80 -3.95 -12.94 16.07
C GLN A 80 -3.25 -13.26 17.39
N LYS A 81 -1.91 -13.16 17.45
CA LYS A 81 -1.17 -13.39 18.70
C LYS A 81 -1.56 -12.41 19.81
N LYS A 82 -1.75 -11.12 19.45
CA LYS A 82 -2.25 -10.10 20.39
C LYS A 82 -3.65 -10.44 20.90
N GLY A 83 -4.56 -10.85 20.01
CA GLY A 83 -5.92 -11.23 20.38
C GLY A 83 -5.98 -12.50 21.22
N ALA A 84 -5.09 -13.46 20.99
CA ALA A 84 -4.98 -14.68 21.78
C ALA A 84 -4.30 -14.48 23.14
N GLU A 85 -3.86 -13.25 23.44
CA GLU A 85 -3.04 -12.91 24.63
C GLU A 85 -1.76 -13.75 24.77
N ASP A 86 -1.26 -14.28 23.65
CA ASP A 86 -0.07 -15.12 23.58
C ASP A 86 1.20 -14.24 23.48
N GLY A 87 1.68 -13.79 24.65
CA GLY A 87 2.84 -12.90 24.75
C GLY A 87 4.15 -13.50 24.25
N GLU A 88 4.41 -14.79 24.53
CA GLU A 88 5.62 -15.47 24.06
C GLU A 88 5.55 -15.73 22.55
N GLY A 89 4.42 -16.23 22.04
CA GLY A 89 4.23 -16.41 20.60
C GLY A 89 4.26 -15.08 19.83
N LEU A 90 3.81 -13.97 20.43
CA LEU A 90 3.96 -12.63 19.87
C LEU A 90 5.45 -12.26 19.74
N LYS A 91 6.25 -12.48 20.79
CA LYS A 91 7.70 -12.21 20.81
C LYS A 91 8.45 -13.07 19.80
N GLU A 92 8.10 -14.35 19.67
CA GLU A 92 8.69 -15.24 18.67
C GLU A 92 8.34 -14.84 17.23
N ALA A 93 7.07 -14.52 16.97
CA ALA A 93 6.63 -14.05 15.65
C ALA A 93 7.31 -12.73 15.28
N LEU A 94 7.41 -11.78 16.23
CA LEU A 94 8.15 -10.53 16.04
C LEU A 94 9.61 -10.79 15.66
N ASN A 95 10.31 -11.66 16.39
CA ASN A 95 11.68 -12.02 16.07
C ASN A 95 11.81 -12.61 14.65
N GLY A 96 10.91 -13.51 14.29
CA GLY A 96 10.90 -14.11 12.96
C GLY A 96 10.70 -13.09 11.84
N PHE A 97 9.75 -12.15 11.99
CA PHE A 97 9.58 -11.07 11.01
C PHE A 97 10.77 -10.12 10.95
N VAL A 98 11.36 -9.75 12.09
CA VAL A 98 12.57 -8.91 12.12
C VAL A 98 13.72 -9.58 11.37
N PHE A 99 13.93 -10.89 11.59
CA PHE A 99 14.94 -11.66 10.89
C PHE A 99 14.67 -11.73 9.38
N VAL A 100 13.46 -12.16 8.99
CA VAL A 100 13.10 -12.32 7.57
C VAL A 100 13.13 -11.00 6.82
N LEU A 101 12.53 -9.94 7.36
CA LEU A 101 12.51 -8.62 6.72
C LEU A 101 13.90 -7.99 6.69
N GLY A 102 14.71 -8.17 7.73
CA GLY A 102 16.09 -7.71 7.76
C GLY A 102 16.95 -8.40 6.70
N PHE A 103 16.86 -9.73 6.62
CA PHE A 103 17.56 -10.51 5.59
C PHE A 103 17.11 -10.11 4.17
N MET A 104 15.81 -9.94 3.98
CA MET A 104 15.23 -9.50 2.70
C MET A 104 15.67 -8.08 2.33
N ALA A 105 15.75 -7.16 3.29
CA ALA A 105 16.25 -5.80 3.06
C ALA A 105 17.71 -5.81 2.60
N VAL A 106 18.56 -6.65 3.20
CA VAL A 106 19.97 -6.79 2.81
C VAL A 106 20.08 -7.34 1.38
N ILE A 107 19.37 -8.44 1.08
CA ILE A 107 19.40 -9.03 -0.27
C ILE A 107 18.90 -8.03 -1.31
N LEU A 108 17.74 -7.42 -1.08
CA LEU A 108 17.16 -6.48 -2.04
C LEU A 108 17.98 -5.19 -2.17
N GLY A 109 18.65 -4.75 -1.10
CA GLY A 109 19.59 -3.63 -1.15
C GLY A 109 20.79 -3.94 -2.03
N ILE A 110 21.43 -5.10 -1.85
CA ILE A 110 22.57 -5.55 -2.68
C ILE A 110 22.14 -5.70 -4.14
N LEU A 111 21.05 -6.45 -4.40
CA LEU A 111 20.54 -6.65 -5.75
C LEU A 111 20.16 -5.32 -6.41
N GLY A 112 19.48 -4.45 -5.68
CA GLY A 112 19.09 -3.14 -6.20
C GLY A 112 20.28 -2.26 -6.57
N ILE A 113 21.37 -2.29 -5.80
CA ILE A 113 22.59 -1.53 -6.11
C ILE A 113 23.30 -2.09 -7.35
N LEU A 114 23.45 -3.41 -7.43
CA LEU A 114 24.15 -4.10 -8.52
C LEU A 114 23.35 -3.98 -9.83
N PHE A 115 22.04 -4.20 -9.78
CA PHE A 115 21.18 -4.25 -10.96
C PHE A 115 20.51 -2.91 -11.31
N ALA A 116 20.73 -1.83 -10.57
CA ALA A 116 20.15 -0.51 -10.86
C ALA A 116 20.34 -0.07 -12.33
N ALA A 117 21.58 -0.11 -12.84
CA ALA A 117 21.86 0.33 -14.21
C ALA A 117 21.30 -0.62 -15.28
N PRO A 118 21.48 -1.95 -15.20
CA PRO A 118 20.83 -2.89 -16.11
C PRO A 118 19.31 -2.76 -16.15
N LEU A 119 18.66 -2.65 -14.98
CA LEU A 119 17.21 -2.51 -14.88
C LEU A 119 16.72 -1.21 -15.53
N LEU A 120 17.39 -0.08 -15.27
CA LEU A 120 17.01 1.19 -15.88
C LEU A 120 17.22 1.19 -17.40
N LYS A 121 18.28 0.54 -17.90
CA LYS A 121 18.46 0.36 -19.36
C LYS A 121 17.36 -0.51 -19.96
N LEU A 122 16.97 -1.59 -19.29
CA LEU A 122 15.86 -2.46 -19.72
C LEU A 122 14.53 -1.70 -19.77
N LEU A 123 14.31 -0.76 -18.85
CA LEU A 123 13.16 0.14 -18.83
C LEU A 123 13.22 1.26 -19.88
N GLY A 124 14.24 1.28 -20.74
CA GLY A 124 14.37 2.26 -21.81
C GLY A 124 14.87 3.63 -21.36
N ALA A 125 15.66 3.69 -20.28
CA ALA A 125 16.18 4.96 -19.79
C ALA A 125 17.07 5.67 -20.82
N PRO A 126 16.75 6.92 -21.21
CA PRO A 126 17.60 7.69 -22.11
C PRO A 126 19.00 7.87 -21.53
N THR A 127 20.02 7.83 -22.40
CA THR A 127 21.43 7.98 -22.00
C THR A 127 21.71 9.29 -21.26
N SER A 128 20.93 10.33 -21.53
CA SER A 128 21.02 11.65 -20.89
C SER A 128 20.49 11.69 -19.45
N VAL A 129 19.63 10.75 -19.06
CA VAL A 129 18.97 10.67 -17.74
C VAL A 129 19.49 9.50 -16.91
N LEU A 130 19.94 8.44 -17.57
CA LEU A 130 20.39 7.19 -16.94
C LEU A 130 21.40 7.40 -15.80
N PRO A 131 22.45 8.25 -15.90
CA PRO A 131 23.38 8.45 -14.78
C PRO A 131 22.69 8.99 -13.51
N MET A 132 21.77 9.95 -13.66
CA MET A 132 21.02 10.52 -12.53
C MET A 132 20.09 9.48 -11.91
N ALA A 133 19.38 8.72 -12.75
CA ALA A 133 18.48 7.67 -12.29
C ALA A 133 19.23 6.56 -11.54
N VAL A 134 20.41 6.15 -12.03
CA VAL A 134 21.24 5.14 -11.36
C VAL A 134 21.70 5.60 -9.98
N ILE A 135 22.18 6.84 -9.85
CA ILE A 135 22.60 7.40 -8.55
C ILE A 135 21.42 7.43 -7.59
N TYR A 136 20.28 7.96 -8.03
CA TYR A 136 19.07 8.06 -7.24
C TYR A 136 18.60 6.69 -6.74
N LEU A 137 18.53 5.72 -7.66
CA LEU A 137 18.05 4.37 -7.36
C LEU A 137 18.99 3.63 -6.41
N ARG A 138 20.31 3.69 -6.64
CA ARG A 138 21.31 3.06 -5.75
C ARG A 138 21.23 3.60 -4.33
N LEU A 139 21.13 4.91 -4.14
CA LEU A 139 21.02 5.52 -2.82
C LEU A 139 19.75 5.08 -2.08
N ASN A 140 18.61 5.03 -2.79
CA ASN A 140 17.36 4.50 -2.22
C ASN A 140 17.51 3.03 -1.79
N PHE A 141 18.20 2.20 -2.60
CA PHE A 141 18.48 0.81 -2.23
C PHE A 141 19.47 0.66 -1.06
N THR A 142 20.43 1.58 -0.90
CA THR A 142 21.27 1.62 0.29
C THR A 142 20.44 1.88 1.56
N GLY A 143 19.44 2.76 1.47
CA GLY A 143 18.53 3.09 2.57
C GLY A 143 17.34 2.14 2.76
N ILE A 144 17.25 1.06 1.98
CA ILE A 144 16.06 0.20 1.93
C ILE A 144 15.69 -0.41 3.29
N LEU A 145 16.70 -0.67 4.14
CA LEU A 145 16.48 -1.15 5.49
C LEU A 145 15.61 -0.19 6.32
N PHE A 146 15.83 1.12 6.18
CA PHE A 146 15.04 2.12 6.91
C PHE A 146 13.61 2.18 6.41
N LEU A 147 13.43 2.10 5.08
CA LEU A 147 12.12 2.01 4.45
C LEU A 147 11.31 0.81 4.97
N PHE A 148 11.96 -0.36 5.05
CA PHE A 148 11.35 -1.58 5.58
C PHE A 148 11.05 -1.41 7.07
N GLY A 149 12.02 -0.91 7.81
CA GLY A 149 11.97 -0.78 9.26
C GLY A 149 10.83 0.08 9.75
N TYR A 150 10.67 1.32 9.23
CA TYR A 150 9.61 2.20 9.73
C TYR A 150 8.20 1.70 9.34
N ASN A 151 8.06 1.08 8.16
CA ASN A 151 6.81 0.46 7.72
C ASN A 151 6.46 -0.76 8.56
N PHE A 152 7.46 -1.58 8.89
CA PHE A 152 7.31 -2.73 9.78
C PHE A 152 6.87 -2.27 11.17
N ILE A 153 7.53 -1.27 11.77
CA ILE A 153 7.14 -0.72 13.07
C ILE A 153 5.70 -0.18 13.05
N SER A 154 5.34 0.56 12.00
CA SER A 154 3.96 1.06 11.82
C SER A 154 2.95 -0.08 11.78
N THR A 155 3.33 -1.20 11.18
CA THR A 155 2.50 -2.40 11.07
C THR A 155 2.40 -3.16 12.39
N VAL A 156 3.50 -3.28 13.13
CA VAL A 156 3.53 -3.86 14.48
C VAL A 156 2.62 -3.07 15.42
N LEU A 157 2.74 -1.73 15.45
CA LEU A 157 1.89 -0.89 16.29
C LEU A 157 0.41 -1.03 15.91
N ARG A 158 0.09 -1.04 14.61
CA ARG A 158 -1.27 -1.30 14.13
C ARG A 158 -1.79 -2.67 14.57
N ALA A 159 -0.98 -3.72 14.47
CA ALA A 159 -1.37 -5.06 14.93
C ALA A 159 -1.72 -5.10 16.42
N LEU A 160 -1.04 -4.29 17.22
CA LEU A 160 -1.27 -4.12 18.65
C LEU A 160 -2.41 -3.13 18.99
N GLY A 161 -3.11 -2.59 17.99
CA GLY A 161 -4.22 -1.66 18.17
C GLY A 161 -3.81 -0.20 18.35
N ASP A 162 -2.56 0.18 18.08
CA ASP A 162 -2.08 1.56 18.11
C ASP A 162 -1.90 2.12 16.68
N SER A 163 -2.86 2.94 16.24
CA SER A 163 -2.76 3.66 14.96
C SER A 163 -2.32 5.12 15.09
N ARG A 164 -2.17 5.64 16.30
CA ARG A 164 -1.83 7.06 16.53
C ARG A 164 -0.34 7.28 16.57
N SER A 165 0.40 6.35 17.14
CA SER A 165 1.85 6.46 17.25
C SER A 165 2.56 6.52 15.89
N PRO A 166 2.14 5.76 14.85
CA PRO A 166 2.68 5.89 13.49
C PRO A 166 2.65 7.30 12.89
N ILE A 167 1.60 8.09 13.17
CA ILE A 167 1.50 9.47 12.68
C ILE A 167 2.73 10.28 13.06
N ARG A 168 3.19 10.14 14.31
CA ARG A 168 4.24 11.02 14.86
C ARG A 168 5.54 10.91 14.09
N PHE A 169 5.99 9.68 13.85
CA PHE A 169 7.29 9.48 13.20
C PHE A 169 7.22 9.57 11.68
N VAL A 170 6.07 9.24 11.08
CA VAL A 170 5.83 9.54 9.67
C VAL A 170 5.82 11.05 9.46
N PHE A 171 5.12 11.82 10.32
CA PHE A 171 5.11 13.28 10.26
C PHE A 171 6.52 13.87 10.38
N ILE A 172 7.34 13.40 11.33
CA ILE A 172 8.74 13.81 11.47
C ILE A 172 9.51 13.52 10.18
N ALA A 173 9.36 12.35 9.57
CA ALA A 173 10.00 12.04 8.29
C ALA A 173 9.57 12.98 7.16
N VAL A 174 8.27 13.32 7.06
CA VAL A 174 7.78 14.27 6.05
C VAL A 174 8.43 15.63 6.21
N ILE A 175 8.40 16.19 7.41
CA ILE A 175 8.99 17.51 7.68
C ILE A 175 10.51 17.48 7.47
N LEU A 176 11.18 16.46 7.96
CA LEU A 176 12.63 16.33 7.84
C LEU A 176 13.05 16.22 6.37
N ASN A 177 12.40 15.38 5.58
CA ASN A 177 12.67 15.30 4.14
C ASN A 177 12.37 16.65 3.45
N ALA A 178 11.21 17.25 3.70
CA ALA A 178 10.83 18.52 3.07
C ALA A 178 11.85 19.65 3.30
N VAL A 179 12.52 19.65 4.47
CA VAL A 179 13.57 20.62 4.83
C VAL A 179 14.95 20.21 4.30
N LEU A 180 15.31 18.92 4.38
CA LEU A 180 16.62 18.44 3.95
C LEU A 180 16.83 18.53 2.44
N VAL A 181 15.77 18.35 1.64
CA VAL A 181 15.91 18.36 0.17
C VAL A 181 16.46 19.70 -0.34
N PRO A 182 15.86 20.88 -0.01
CA PRO A 182 16.45 22.16 -0.40
C PRO A 182 17.85 22.39 0.15
N ILE A 183 18.14 21.93 1.38
CA ILE A 183 19.45 22.10 2.01
C ILE A 183 20.53 21.34 1.22
N PHE A 184 20.32 20.06 0.90
CA PHE A 184 21.30 19.29 0.13
C PHE A 184 21.39 19.73 -1.33
N VAL A 185 20.27 20.14 -1.93
CA VAL A 185 20.27 20.59 -3.34
C VAL A 185 20.90 21.97 -3.49
N LYS A 186 20.39 23.00 -2.80
CA LYS A 186 20.87 24.39 -2.94
C LYS A 186 22.08 24.70 -2.06
N GLY A 187 22.08 24.21 -0.82
CA GLY A 187 23.14 24.52 0.15
C GLY A 187 24.43 23.77 -0.15
N PHE A 188 24.34 22.47 -0.44
CA PHE A 188 25.51 21.61 -0.68
C PHE A 188 25.76 21.27 -2.15
N GLY A 189 24.90 21.70 -3.08
CA GLY A 189 25.09 21.45 -4.51
C GLY A 189 25.05 19.96 -4.91
N MET A 190 24.41 19.10 -4.12
CA MET A 190 24.46 17.64 -4.29
C MET A 190 23.60 17.12 -5.47
N GLY A 191 22.93 18.01 -6.21
CA GLY A 191 22.10 17.62 -7.35
C GLY A 191 21.07 16.55 -6.99
N ILE A 192 20.98 15.49 -7.80
CA ILE A 192 20.05 14.36 -7.61
C ILE A 192 20.34 13.51 -6.36
N MET A 193 21.55 13.59 -5.81
CA MET A 193 21.88 12.90 -4.55
C MET A 193 21.15 13.55 -3.36
N GLY A 194 20.86 14.85 -3.44
CA GLY A 194 20.20 15.60 -2.37
C GLY A 194 18.82 15.02 -2.01
N PRO A 195 17.89 14.86 -2.97
CA PRO A 195 16.62 14.20 -2.74
C PRO A 195 16.77 12.79 -2.18
N ALA A 196 17.59 11.94 -2.80
CA ALA A 196 17.76 10.56 -2.36
C ALA A 196 18.31 10.45 -0.92
N LEU A 197 19.35 11.22 -0.57
CA LEU A 197 19.91 11.23 0.79
C LEU A 197 18.92 11.79 1.81
N SER A 198 18.19 12.85 1.48
CA SER A 198 17.13 13.39 2.33
C SER A 198 16.08 12.32 2.65
N THR A 199 15.72 11.53 1.64
CA THR A 199 14.77 10.43 1.79
C THR A 199 15.29 9.35 2.73
N VAL A 200 16.52 8.88 2.51
CA VAL A 200 17.16 7.85 3.35
C VAL A 200 17.31 8.32 4.81
N ILE A 201 17.74 9.56 5.03
CA ILE A 201 17.90 10.13 6.37
C ILE A 201 16.54 10.28 7.07
N ALA A 202 15.53 10.81 6.38
CA ALA A 202 14.19 10.95 6.94
C ALA A 202 13.58 9.61 7.36
N GLN A 203 13.71 8.59 6.51
CA GLN A 203 13.27 7.23 6.82
C GLN A 203 14.08 6.62 7.97
N GLY A 204 15.40 6.85 8.02
CA GLY A 204 16.26 6.41 9.10
C GLY A 204 15.85 7.00 10.45
N VAL A 205 15.58 8.30 10.50
CA VAL A 205 15.08 8.98 11.71
C VAL A 205 13.71 8.45 12.13
N ALA A 206 12.77 8.27 11.19
CA ALA A 206 11.47 7.67 11.49
C ALA A 206 11.58 6.24 12.02
N PHE A 207 12.48 5.43 11.44
CA PHE A 207 12.74 4.07 11.90
C PHE A 207 13.32 4.06 13.32
N LEU A 208 14.39 4.82 13.57
CA LEU A 208 15.06 4.86 14.88
C LEU A 208 14.13 5.41 15.97
N TYR A 209 13.41 6.49 15.70
CA TYR A 209 12.42 7.02 16.63
C TYR A 209 11.28 6.03 16.85
N GLY A 210 10.75 5.44 15.78
CA GLY A 210 9.69 4.43 15.86
C GLY A 210 10.13 3.24 16.70
N LEU A 211 11.38 2.80 16.58
CA LEU A 211 11.94 1.67 17.30
C LEU A 211 12.11 2.03 18.79
N TYR A 212 12.70 3.19 19.07
CA TYR A 212 12.81 3.74 20.42
C TYR A 212 11.44 3.83 21.11
N PHE A 213 10.46 4.43 20.43
CA PHE A 213 9.11 4.57 20.94
C PHE A 213 8.46 3.20 21.20
N SER A 214 8.61 2.26 20.27
CA SER A 214 8.02 0.94 20.38
C SER A 214 8.58 0.16 21.57
N ILE A 215 9.89 0.21 21.79
CA ILE A 215 10.56 -0.45 22.92
C ILE A 215 10.22 0.24 24.25
N LYS A 216 10.41 1.57 24.33
CA LYS A 216 10.37 2.29 25.62
C LYS A 216 8.98 2.75 26.04
N LYS A 217 8.09 3.07 25.09
CA LYS A 217 6.76 3.62 25.39
C LYS A 217 5.64 2.62 25.14
N ALA A 218 5.63 1.97 23.96
CA ALA A 218 4.61 0.98 23.62
C ALA A 218 4.87 -0.42 24.21
N ARG A 219 6.07 -0.64 24.78
CA ARG A 219 6.51 -1.90 25.39
C ARG A 219 6.33 -3.12 24.47
N VAL A 220 6.58 -2.92 23.17
CA VAL A 220 6.62 -4.03 22.21
C VAL A 220 7.75 -4.97 22.61
N PRO A 221 7.52 -6.29 22.74
CA PRO A 221 8.51 -7.25 23.23
C PRO A 221 9.51 -7.61 22.14
N PHE A 222 10.25 -6.63 21.62
CA PHE A 222 11.37 -6.88 20.72
C PHE A 222 12.47 -7.65 21.45
N ALA A 223 12.98 -8.69 20.78
CA ALA A 223 14.14 -9.45 21.22
C ALA A 223 15.33 -9.16 20.30
N ILE A 224 16.53 -9.52 20.75
CA ILE A 224 17.71 -9.55 19.88
C ILE A 224 17.43 -10.55 18.75
N PRO A 225 17.57 -10.14 17.46
CA PRO A 225 17.24 -11.00 16.34
C PRO A 225 18.03 -12.30 16.37
N ARG A 226 17.31 -13.42 16.35
CA ARG A 226 17.85 -14.78 16.25
C ARG A 226 17.16 -15.52 15.11
N LEU A 227 17.84 -16.55 14.57
CA LEU A 227 17.25 -17.41 13.55
C LEU A 227 15.91 -17.97 14.06
N PRO A 228 14.79 -17.76 13.35
CA PRO A 228 13.51 -18.31 13.78
C PRO A 228 13.53 -19.85 13.68
N GLY A 229 12.79 -20.52 14.56
CA GLY A 229 12.54 -21.95 14.43
C GLY A 229 11.87 -22.28 13.09
N VAL A 230 12.10 -23.49 12.58
CA VAL A 230 11.65 -23.95 11.25
C VAL A 230 10.15 -23.74 11.05
N GLU A 231 9.34 -24.00 12.07
CA GLU A 231 7.88 -23.82 12.04
C GLU A 231 7.51 -22.35 11.80
N ASN A 232 8.06 -21.43 12.61
CA ASN A 232 7.84 -20.00 12.45
C ASN A 232 8.36 -19.49 11.10
N PHE A 233 9.52 -19.94 10.64
CA PHE A 233 10.06 -19.57 9.33
C PHE A 233 9.13 -20.02 8.19
N ASN A 234 8.67 -21.27 8.22
CA ASN A 234 7.76 -21.82 7.22
C ASN A 234 6.41 -21.09 7.20
N MET A 235 5.85 -20.78 8.37
CA MET A 235 4.64 -19.95 8.49
C MET A 235 4.85 -18.57 7.86
N LEU A 236 5.96 -17.91 8.16
CA LEU A 236 6.30 -16.59 7.60
C LEU A 236 6.42 -16.63 6.09
N MET A 237 7.05 -17.66 5.52
CA MET A 237 7.17 -17.83 4.07
C MET A 237 5.82 -18.13 3.42
N LYS A 238 5.02 -19.04 4.00
CA LYS A 238 3.69 -19.41 3.50
C LYS A 238 2.70 -18.24 3.48
N LEU A 239 2.86 -17.26 4.37
CA LEU A 239 2.00 -16.07 4.40
C LEU A 239 2.61 -14.87 3.67
N GLY A 240 3.91 -14.63 3.86
CA GLY A 240 4.64 -13.48 3.33
C GLY A 240 4.83 -13.53 1.82
N LEU A 241 5.27 -14.68 1.27
CA LEU A 241 5.53 -14.80 -0.17
C LEU A 241 4.24 -14.60 -1.00
N PRO A 242 3.11 -15.26 -0.72
CA PRO A 242 1.89 -15.02 -1.49
C PRO A 242 1.38 -13.59 -1.36
N SER A 243 1.52 -12.97 -0.19
CA SER A 243 1.11 -11.58 0.02
C SER A 243 1.97 -10.58 -0.75
N GLY A 244 3.28 -10.80 -0.78
CA GLY A 244 4.23 -10.02 -1.57
C GLY A 244 3.96 -10.15 -3.07
N LEU A 245 3.85 -11.39 -3.56
CA LEU A 245 3.53 -11.70 -4.96
C LEU A 245 2.18 -11.12 -5.39
N GLN A 246 1.19 -11.15 -4.51
CA GLN A 246 -0.11 -10.53 -4.76
C GLN A 246 0.04 -9.05 -5.08
N MET A 247 0.81 -8.33 -4.28
CA MET A 247 0.92 -6.89 -4.43
C MET A 247 1.75 -6.53 -5.67
N MET A 248 2.73 -7.36 -6.04
CA MET A 248 3.40 -7.27 -7.34
C MET A 248 2.45 -7.55 -8.50
N ALA A 249 1.56 -8.55 -8.38
CA ALA A 249 0.56 -8.86 -9.41
C ALA A 249 -0.43 -7.71 -9.62
N ILE A 250 -0.83 -7.01 -8.55
CA ILE A 250 -1.65 -5.79 -8.61
C ILE A 250 -0.91 -4.66 -9.35
N SER A 251 0.37 -4.45 -9.04
CA SER A 251 1.22 -3.47 -9.71
C SER A 251 1.35 -3.77 -11.21
N GLY A 252 1.70 -5.01 -11.57
CA GLY A 252 1.82 -5.45 -12.95
C GLY A 252 0.51 -5.36 -13.73
N GLY A 253 -0.62 -5.74 -13.11
CA GLY A 253 -1.94 -5.61 -13.73
C GLY A 253 -2.31 -4.15 -13.97
N SER A 254 -1.92 -3.24 -13.07
CA SER A 254 -2.12 -1.79 -13.27
C SER A 254 -1.31 -1.26 -14.46
N ALA A 255 -0.07 -1.72 -14.64
CA ALA A 255 0.75 -1.39 -15.80
C ALA A 255 0.15 -1.94 -17.12
N ALA A 256 -0.38 -3.16 -17.10
CA ALA A 256 -1.08 -3.74 -18.24
C ALA A 256 -2.34 -2.92 -18.63
N ILE A 257 -3.10 -2.41 -17.66
CA ILE A 257 -4.26 -1.57 -17.97
C ILE A 257 -3.83 -0.21 -18.54
N THR A 258 -2.73 0.35 -18.06
CA THR A 258 -2.15 1.58 -18.65
C THR A 258 -1.79 1.38 -20.12
N SER A 259 -1.31 0.19 -20.52
CA SER A 259 -1.03 -0.07 -21.93
C SER A 259 -2.28 -0.05 -22.79
N VAL A 260 -3.45 -0.47 -22.27
CA VAL A 260 -4.74 -0.34 -22.98
C VAL A 260 -5.04 1.12 -23.29
N ALA A 261 -4.91 2.02 -22.31
CA ALA A 261 -5.11 3.45 -22.52
C ALA A 261 -4.11 4.05 -23.54
N ALA A 262 -2.87 3.56 -23.54
CA ALA A 262 -1.84 4.00 -24.49
C ALA A 262 -2.17 3.70 -25.96
N HIS A 263 -2.96 2.66 -26.25
CA HIS A 263 -3.37 2.34 -27.62
C HIS A 263 -4.34 3.35 -28.22
N PHE A 264 -5.02 4.15 -27.40
CA PHE A 264 -6.02 5.13 -27.85
C PHE A 264 -5.44 6.54 -28.11
N GLY A 265 -4.12 6.72 -27.99
CA GLY A 265 -3.46 7.99 -28.25
C GLY A 265 -2.94 8.68 -26.98
N GLN A 266 -2.24 9.79 -27.20
CA GLN A 266 -1.49 10.50 -26.16
C GLN A 266 -2.42 11.20 -25.16
N GLU A 267 -3.52 11.76 -25.64
CA GLU A 267 -4.52 12.51 -24.87
C GLU A 267 -5.26 11.56 -23.92
N VAL A 268 -5.65 10.38 -24.41
CA VAL A 268 -6.29 9.32 -23.60
C VAL A 268 -5.33 8.79 -22.53
N LEU A 269 -4.07 8.53 -22.90
CA LEU A 269 -3.06 8.09 -21.94
C LEU A 269 -2.80 9.15 -20.87
N ALA A 270 -2.68 10.42 -21.25
CA ALA A 270 -2.48 11.53 -20.32
C ALA A 270 -3.69 11.69 -19.38
N GLY A 271 -4.90 11.61 -19.91
CA GLY A 271 -6.14 11.76 -19.14
C GLY A 271 -6.37 10.58 -18.20
N TYR A 272 -6.04 9.35 -18.64
CA TYR A 272 -6.00 8.18 -17.77
C TYR A 272 -4.96 8.34 -16.66
N GLY A 273 -3.76 8.82 -16.99
CA GLY A 273 -2.70 9.10 -16.03
C GLY A 273 -3.11 10.12 -14.95
N ALA A 274 -3.73 11.24 -15.36
CA ALA A 274 -4.29 12.22 -14.43
C ALA A 274 -5.39 11.60 -13.56
N SER A 275 -6.28 10.81 -14.17
CA SER A 275 -7.35 10.11 -13.45
C SER A 275 -6.81 9.10 -12.43
N GLN A 276 -5.71 8.40 -12.73
CA GLN A 276 -5.08 7.48 -11.79
C GLN A 276 -4.46 8.20 -10.59
N ARG A 277 -3.95 9.42 -10.75
CA ARG A 277 -3.48 10.23 -9.61
C ARG A 277 -4.62 10.57 -8.65
N VAL A 278 -5.76 10.99 -9.21
CA VAL A 278 -6.99 11.24 -8.44
C VAL A 278 -7.48 9.95 -7.77
N ASN A 279 -7.53 8.85 -8.53
CA ASN A 279 -7.94 7.54 -8.02
C ASN A 279 -7.06 7.06 -6.87
N ASN A 280 -5.74 7.26 -6.92
CA ASN A 280 -4.84 6.89 -5.83
C ASN A 280 -5.19 7.60 -4.52
N LEU A 281 -5.61 8.87 -4.56
CA LEU A 281 -6.08 9.61 -3.38
C LEU A 281 -7.40 9.04 -2.85
N ILE A 282 -8.33 8.69 -3.74
CA ILE A 282 -9.62 8.07 -3.41
C ILE A 282 -9.44 6.68 -2.80
N MET A 283 -8.40 5.94 -3.19
CA MET A 283 -8.10 4.61 -2.66
C MET A 283 -7.61 4.66 -1.22
N ILE A 284 -6.98 5.75 -0.75
CA ILE A 284 -6.43 5.85 0.61
C ILE A 284 -7.47 5.52 1.69
N PRO A 285 -8.66 6.15 1.75
CA PRO A 285 -9.65 5.84 2.78
C PRO A 285 -10.18 4.40 2.68
N ILE A 286 -10.36 3.86 1.47
CA ILE A 286 -10.85 2.50 1.25
C ILE A 286 -9.83 1.46 1.72
N GLN A 287 -8.56 1.64 1.35
CA GLN A 287 -7.45 0.78 1.77
C GLN A 287 -7.25 0.85 3.29
N THR A 288 -7.37 2.05 3.87
CA THR A 288 -7.28 2.28 5.31
C THR A 288 -8.33 1.46 6.06
N LEU A 289 -9.57 1.47 5.57
CA LEU A 289 -10.64 0.66 6.16
C LEU A 289 -10.32 -0.84 6.09
N GLY A 290 -9.78 -1.32 4.96
CA GLY A 290 -9.31 -2.70 4.82
C GLY A 290 -8.25 -3.09 5.86
N VAL A 291 -7.25 -2.23 6.09
CA VAL A 291 -6.20 -2.44 7.11
C VAL A 291 -6.80 -2.47 8.52
N ALA A 292 -7.74 -1.57 8.81
CA ALA A 292 -8.45 -1.54 10.09
C ALA A 292 -9.22 -2.85 10.32
N VAL A 293 -9.96 -3.31 9.31
CA VAL A 293 -10.69 -4.58 9.34
C VAL A 293 -9.74 -5.77 9.57
N THR A 294 -8.60 -5.82 8.87
CA THR A 294 -7.63 -6.91 9.07
C THR A 294 -7.11 -6.98 10.51
N SER A 295 -6.77 -5.85 11.12
CA SER A 295 -6.30 -5.82 12.50
C SER A 295 -7.39 -6.20 13.50
N MET A 296 -8.58 -5.58 13.38
CA MET A 296 -9.72 -5.85 14.26
C MET A 296 -10.16 -7.31 14.15
N ALA A 297 -10.35 -7.83 12.93
CA ALA A 297 -10.72 -9.23 12.72
C ALA A 297 -9.61 -10.18 13.21
N GLY A 298 -8.34 -9.84 13.00
CA GLY A 298 -7.21 -10.67 13.44
C GLY A 298 -7.19 -10.87 14.95
N GLN A 299 -7.38 -9.82 15.73
CA GLN A 299 -7.48 -9.94 17.20
C GLN A 299 -8.72 -10.75 17.64
N ASN A 300 -9.83 -10.62 16.93
CA ASN A 300 -11.04 -11.40 17.22
C ASN A 300 -10.91 -12.88 16.84
N ILE A 301 -10.15 -13.20 15.79
CA ILE A 301 -9.80 -14.58 15.43
C ILE A 301 -8.90 -15.19 16.50
N GLY A 302 -7.87 -14.44 16.93
CA GLY A 302 -6.97 -14.86 18.01
C GLY A 302 -7.68 -15.16 19.33
N SER A 303 -8.61 -14.29 19.73
CA SER A 303 -9.45 -14.46 20.94
C SER A 303 -10.67 -15.37 20.72
N LYS A 304 -10.83 -15.98 19.54
CA LYS A 304 -11.95 -16.87 19.17
C LYS A 304 -13.35 -16.21 19.25
N HIS A 305 -13.45 -14.89 19.21
CA HIS A 305 -14.70 -14.12 19.20
C HIS A 305 -15.33 -14.05 17.79
N TRP A 306 -15.69 -15.21 17.22
CA TRP A 306 -16.20 -15.31 15.85
C TRP A 306 -17.49 -14.51 15.58
N GLY A 307 -18.39 -14.42 16.55
CA GLY A 307 -19.62 -13.63 16.42
C GLY A 307 -19.34 -12.13 16.19
N ARG A 308 -18.25 -11.63 16.77
CA ARG A 308 -17.85 -10.23 16.67
C ARG A 308 -17.25 -9.89 15.30
N ILE A 309 -16.62 -10.85 14.64
CA ILE A 309 -16.09 -10.71 13.27
C ILE A 309 -17.22 -10.37 12.28
N ALA A 310 -18.38 -11.03 12.40
CA ALA A 310 -19.54 -10.70 11.55
C ALA A 310 -20.01 -9.25 11.75
N GLY A 311 -19.97 -8.76 12.99
CA GLY A 311 -20.21 -7.35 13.32
C GLY A 311 -19.19 -6.41 12.68
N ILE A 312 -17.89 -6.73 12.77
CA ILE A 312 -16.80 -5.97 12.12
C ILE A 312 -17.05 -5.89 10.61
N THR A 313 -17.31 -7.03 9.95
CA THR A 313 -17.62 -7.06 8.52
C THR A 313 -18.83 -6.19 8.18
N ARG A 314 -19.93 -6.32 8.92
CA ARG A 314 -21.16 -5.54 8.68
C ARG A 314 -20.93 -4.04 8.80
N TYR A 315 -20.33 -3.58 9.90
CA TYR A 315 -20.07 -2.15 10.09
C TYR A 315 -19.06 -1.62 9.08
N ALA A 316 -18.03 -2.39 8.72
CA ALA A 316 -17.08 -2.02 7.68
C ALA A 316 -17.75 -1.88 6.31
N LEU A 317 -18.64 -2.80 5.93
CA LEU A 317 -19.39 -2.69 4.68
C LEU A 317 -20.32 -1.46 4.66
N LEU A 318 -20.96 -1.14 5.79
CA LEU A 318 -21.79 0.06 5.92
C LEU A 318 -20.97 1.35 5.80
N PHE A 319 -19.84 1.43 6.51
CA PHE A 319 -18.94 2.58 6.40
C PHE A 319 -18.36 2.70 5.01
N ASN A 320 -17.97 1.59 4.40
CA ASN A 320 -17.50 1.55 3.03
C ASN A 320 -18.55 2.11 2.07
N PHE A 321 -19.79 1.63 2.16
CA PHE A 321 -20.87 2.08 1.29
C PHE A 321 -21.08 3.60 1.42
N GLY A 322 -21.20 4.11 2.65
CA GLY A 322 -21.36 5.55 2.89
C GLY A 322 -20.16 6.38 2.39
N LEU A 323 -18.94 5.93 2.67
CA LEU A 323 -17.71 6.63 2.29
C LEU A 323 -17.48 6.62 0.78
N SER A 324 -17.62 5.46 0.13
CA SER A 324 -17.47 5.32 -1.31
C SER A 324 -18.57 6.06 -2.08
N LEU A 325 -19.80 6.08 -1.56
CA LEU A 325 -20.88 6.87 -2.17
C LEU A 325 -20.59 8.36 -2.07
N PHE A 326 -20.20 8.84 -0.88
CA PHE A 326 -19.83 10.25 -0.68
C PHE A 326 -18.68 10.67 -1.60
N ILE A 327 -17.60 9.89 -1.64
CA ILE A 327 -16.46 10.17 -2.52
C ILE A 327 -16.86 10.06 -3.99
N GLY A 328 -17.66 9.07 -4.37
CA GLY A 328 -18.15 8.89 -5.73
C GLY A 328 -18.95 10.11 -6.22
N ILE A 329 -19.85 10.65 -5.39
CA ILE A 329 -20.62 11.87 -5.70
C ILE A 329 -19.68 13.07 -5.87
N LEU A 330 -18.75 13.28 -4.93
CA LEU A 330 -17.80 14.38 -5.01
C LEU A 330 -16.96 14.31 -6.29
N VAL A 331 -16.44 13.13 -6.62
CA VAL A 331 -15.63 12.90 -7.81
C VAL A 331 -16.45 13.09 -9.07
N PHE A 332 -17.71 12.64 -9.09
CA PHE A 332 -18.58 12.80 -10.25
C PHE A 332 -18.82 14.28 -10.58
N ILE A 333 -19.09 15.10 -9.55
CA ILE A 333 -19.34 16.53 -9.67
C ILE A 333 -18.05 17.27 -10.03
N LEU A 334 -16.96 17.00 -9.31
CA LEU A 334 -15.70 17.73 -9.40
C LEU A 334 -14.73 17.16 -10.45
N ALA A 335 -15.10 16.12 -11.20
CA ALA A 335 -14.21 15.42 -12.14
C ALA A 335 -13.41 16.38 -13.06
N PRO A 336 -14.02 17.37 -13.73
CA PRO A 336 -13.27 18.32 -14.57
C PRO A 336 -12.24 19.12 -13.80
N GLU A 337 -12.61 19.63 -12.62
CA GLU A 337 -11.71 20.43 -11.80
C GLU A 337 -10.56 19.58 -11.23
N LEU A 338 -10.84 18.34 -10.83
CA LEU A 338 -9.82 17.40 -10.36
C LEU A 338 -8.81 17.05 -11.45
N ILE A 339 -9.24 16.90 -12.70
CA ILE A 339 -8.32 16.64 -13.82
C ILE A 339 -7.55 17.91 -14.21
N ARG A 340 -8.19 19.08 -14.15
CA ARG A 340 -7.56 20.38 -14.42
C ARG A 340 -6.40 20.73 -13.48
N LEU A 341 -6.34 20.11 -12.30
CA LEU A 341 -5.17 20.19 -11.41
C LEU A 341 -3.88 19.63 -12.05
N PHE A 342 -4.00 18.75 -13.05
CA PHE A 342 -2.86 18.06 -13.66
C PHE A 342 -2.60 18.47 -15.11
N THR A 343 -3.61 18.95 -15.83
CA THR A 343 -3.48 19.32 -17.24
C THR A 343 -4.51 20.37 -17.63
N SER A 344 -4.12 21.30 -18.49
CA SER A 344 -5.01 22.32 -19.07
C SER A 344 -5.49 21.96 -20.48
N ASP A 345 -5.02 20.85 -21.05
CA ASP A 345 -5.42 20.39 -22.38
C ASP A 345 -6.88 19.92 -22.39
N ALA A 346 -7.68 20.48 -23.30
CA ALA A 346 -9.14 20.30 -23.29
C ALA A 346 -9.57 18.86 -23.59
N GLU A 347 -8.89 18.19 -24.53
CA GLU A 347 -9.20 16.81 -24.91
C GLU A 347 -8.85 15.84 -23.76
N THR A 348 -7.67 16.02 -23.17
CA THR A 348 -7.21 15.28 -21.99
C THR A 348 -8.17 15.45 -20.80
N VAL A 349 -8.61 16.70 -20.54
CA VAL A 349 -9.58 16.99 -19.47
C VAL A 349 -10.91 16.32 -19.74
N THR A 350 -11.39 16.36 -20.99
CA THR A 350 -12.67 15.74 -21.39
C THR A 350 -12.63 14.23 -21.14
N PHE A 351 -11.62 13.54 -21.67
CA PHE A 351 -11.47 12.10 -21.46
C PHE A 351 -11.32 11.74 -19.98
N GLY A 352 -10.40 12.41 -19.26
CA GLY A 352 -10.17 12.13 -17.84
C GLY A 352 -11.42 12.35 -16.99
N SER A 353 -12.22 13.36 -17.32
CA SER A 353 -13.49 13.64 -16.63
C SER A 353 -14.53 12.56 -16.86
N SER A 354 -14.72 12.15 -18.11
CA SER A 354 -15.62 11.05 -18.47
C SER A 354 -15.19 9.74 -17.80
N TYR A 355 -13.89 9.46 -17.79
CA TYR A 355 -13.33 8.28 -17.12
C TYR A 355 -13.62 8.28 -15.62
N LEU A 356 -13.31 9.37 -14.91
CA LEU A 356 -13.56 9.48 -13.47
C LEU A 356 -15.03 9.33 -13.13
N ARG A 357 -15.91 9.98 -13.89
CA ARG A 357 -17.37 9.86 -13.73
C ARG A 357 -17.84 8.42 -13.94
N GLY A 358 -17.34 7.75 -14.97
CA GLY A 358 -17.68 6.35 -15.25
C GLY A 358 -17.26 5.40 -14.11
N VAL A 359 -16.04 5.55 -13.60
CA VAL A 359 -15.53 4.67 -12.54
C VAL A 359 -16.14 5.00 -11.17
N ALA A 360 -16.54 6.25 -10.91
CA ALA A 360 -17.05 6.69 -9.61
C ALA A 360 -18.25 5.88 -9.11
N PHE A 361 -19.14 5.45 -10.02
CA PHE A 361 -20.28 4.59 -9.70
C PHE A 361 -19.88 3.22 -9.12
N PHE A 362 -18.68 2.75 -9.41
CA PHE A 362 -18.21 1.42 -9.03
C PHE A 362 -17.35 1.41 -7.76
N TYR A 363 -17.04 2.56 -7.16
CA TYR A 363 -16.25 2.63 -5.92
C TYR A 363 -16.82 1.82 -4.75
N PRO A 364 -18.15 1.74 -4.51
CA PRO A 364 -18.69 0.90 -3.45
C PRO A 364 -18.27 -0.57 -3.58
N PHE A 365 -18.27 -1.13 -4.79
CA PHE A 365 -17.85 -2.52 -5.08
C PHE A 365 -16.37 -2.74 -4.80
N LEU A 366 -15.52 -1.81 -5.25
CA LEU A 366 -14.10 -1.87 -4.92
C LEU A 366 -13.89 -1.92 -3.41
N GLY A 367 -14.64 -1.13 -2.67
CA GLY A 367 -14.59 -1.13 -1.23
C GLY A 367 -15.02 -2.43 -0.54
N ILE A 368 -16.03 -3.12 -1.09
CA ILE A 368 -16.43 -4.46 -0.64
C ILE A 368 -15.25 -5.43 -0.76
N ASN A 369 -14.51 -5.39 -1.87
CA ASN A 369 -13.30 -6.20 -2.03
C ASN A 369 -12.31 -5.96 -0.89
N PHE A 370 -12.01 -4.70 -0.56
CA PHE A 370 -11.04 -4.39 0.50
C PHE A 370 -11.51 -4.86 1.89
N VAL A 371 -12.80 -4.71 2.20
CA VAL A 371 -13.36 -5.19 3.47
C VAL A 371 -13.31 -6.71 3.57
N LEU A 372 -13.84 -7.43 2.56
CA LEU A 372 -13.91 -8.89 2.60
C LEU A 372 -12.54 -9.54 2.54
N ASN A 373 -11.67 -9.07 1.63
CA ASN A 373 -10.28 -9.52 1.61
C ASN A 373 -9.59 -9.19 2.93
N GLY A 374 -9.89 -8.05 3.56
CA GLY A 374 -9.35 -7.69 4.87
C GLY A 374 -9.66 -8.72 5.96
N VAL A 375 -10.91 -9.21 6.03
CA VAL A 375 -11.33 -10.24 6.99
C VAL A 375 -10.72 -11.60 6.68
N VAL A 376 -10.79 -12.01 5.41
CA VAL A 376 -10.19 -13.28 4.94
C VAL A 376 -8.69 -13.30 5.19
N ARG A 377 -8.03 -12.16 5.00
CA ARG A 377 -6.60 -11.98 5.23
C ARG A 377 -6.26 -12.15 6.69
N ALA A 378 -7.09 -11.59 7.56
CA ALA A 378 -6.95 -11.73 9.00
C ALA A 378 -6.99 -13.18 9.48
N ALA A 379 -7.59 -14.10 8.71
CA ALA A 379 -7.58 -15.54 8.99
C ALA A 379 -6.34 -16.28 8.47
N GLY A 380 -5.51 -15.63 7.64
CA GLY A 380 -4.29 -16.21 7.07
C GLY A 380 -4.45 -16.79 5.67
N ALA A 381 -5.58 -16.56 4.97
CA ALA A 381 -5.85 -17.09 3.63
C ALA A 381 -5.06 -16.38 2.50
N MET A 382 -3.76 -16.15 2.68
CA MET A 382 -2.95 -15.29 1.81
C MET A 382 -2.87 -15.79 0.36
N PHE A 383 -2.76 -17.11 0.18
CA PHE A 383 -2.73 -17.72 -1.14
C PHE A 383 -4.06 -17.56 -1.89
N GLN A 384 -5.19 -17.74 -1.20
CA GLN A 384 -6.51 -17.57 -1.79
C GLN A 384 -6.75 -16.12 -2.20
N ILE A 385 -6.30 -15.16 -1.38
CA ILE A 385 -6.39 -13.73 -1.73
C ILE A 385 -5.47 -13.43 -2.93
N LEU A 386 -4.28 -14.03 -3.03
CA LEU A 386 -3.42 -13.93 -4.22
C LEU A 386 -4.17 -14.37 -5.48
N VAL A 387 -4.80 -15.54 -5.44
CA VAL A 387 -5.61 -16.06 -6.56
C VAL A 387 -6.77 -15.11 -6.89
N LEU A 388 -7.51 -14.61 -5.89
CA LEU A 388 -8.60 -13.65 -6.11
C LEU A 388 -8.12 -12.36 -6.77
N ASN A 389 -6.93 -11.85 -6.41
CA ASN A 389 -6.38 -10.63 -7.03
C ASN A 389 -5.81 -10.88 -8.42
N LEU A 390 -5.22 -12.05 -8.68
CA LEU A 390 -4.84 -12.47 -10.02
C LEU A 390 -6.07 -12.53 -10.94
N ILE A 391 -7.15 -13.18 -10.49
CA ILE A 391 -8.42 -13.19 -11.23
C ILE A 391 -8.91 -11.75 -11.45
N SER A 392 -8.95 -10.94 -10.38
CA SER A 392 -9.47 -9.57 -10.47
C SER A 392 -8.70 -8.69 -11.43
N PHE A 393 -7.36 -8.71 -11.43
CA PHE A 393 -6.56 -7.81 -12.26
C PHE A 393 -6.27 -8.37 -13.65
N TRP A 394 -5.91 -9.64 -13.75
CA TRP A 394 -5.39 -10.23 -15.00
C TRP A 394 -6.44 -10.96 -15.82
N ILE A 395 -7.44 -11.57 -15.19
CA ILE A 395 -8.49 -12.32 -15.89
C ILE A 395 -9.72 -11.43 -16.14
N LEU A 396 -10.02 -10.53 -15.19
CA LEU A 396 -11.18 -9.64 -15.30
C LEU A 396 -10.77 -8.24 -15.77
N ARG A 397 -10.04 -7.47 -14.96
CA ARG A 397 -9.86 -6.04 -15.19
C ARG A 397 -9.13 -5.72 -16.50
N PHE A 398 -7.99 -6.35 -16.76
CA PHE A 398 -7.25 -6.10 -18.00
C PHE A 398 -8.04 -6.52 -19.25
N PRO A 399 -8.57 -7.76 -19.37
CA PRO A 399 -9.34 -8.16 -20.53
C PRO A 399 -10.64 -7.36 -20.71
N LEU A 400 -11.36 -7.05 -19.63
CA LEU A 400 -12.58 -6.24 -19.71
C LEU A 400 -12.29 -4.81 -20.13
N ALA A 401 -11.22 -4.19 -19.63
CA ALA A 401 -10.80 -2.86 -20.07
C ALA A 401 -10.44 -2.86 -21.57
N TYR A 402 -9.75 -3.90 -22.04
CA TYR A 402 -9.42 -4.07 -23.46
C TYR A 402 -10.66 -4.30 -24.33
N LEU A 403 -11.54 -5.23 -23.95
CA LEU A 403 -12.75 -5.58 -24.71
C LEU A 403 -13.74 -4.42 -24.79
N PHE A 404 -14.05 -3.79 -23.66
CA PHE A 404 -14.95 -2.64 -23.66
C PHE A 404 -14.31 -1.44 -24.34
N GLY A 405 -12.98 -1.25 -24.20
CA GLY A 405 -12.24 -0.27 -24.97
C GLY A 405 -12.40 -0.48 -26.48
N HIS A 406 -12.31 -1.73 -26.94
CA HIS A 406 -12.48 -2.07 -28.35
C HIS A 406 -13.92 -1.83 -28.85
N TRP A 407 -14.93 -2.11 -28.03
CA TRP A 407 -16.35 -2.00 -28.43
C TRP A 407 -16.93 -0.59 -28.32
N LEU A 408 -16.54 0.17 -27.31
CA LEU A 408 -17.13 1.47 -26.96
C LEU A 408 -16.12 2.63 -27.10
N GLY A 409 -14.96 2.37 -27.68
CA GLY A 409 -13.86 3.33 -27.74
C GLY A 409 -13.25 3.59 -26.35
N SER A 410 -12.52 4.70 -26.22
CA SER A 410 -11.77 5.03 -25.00
C SER A 410 -12.66 5.12 -23.75
N GLU A 411 -13.93 5.53 -23.88
CA GLU A 411 -14.90 5.57 -22.78
C GLU A 411 -15.19 4.18 -22.19
N GLY A 412 -15.08 3.13 -23.02
CA GLY A 412 -15.25 1.75 -22.62
C GLY A 412 -14.25 1.28 -21.56
N ILE A 413 -13.08 1.92 -21.45
CA ILE A 413 -12.07 1.56 -20.45
C ILE A 413 -12.63 1.70 -19.02
N ALA A 414 -13.34 2.80 -18.75
CA ALA A 414 -13.94 3.06 -17.44
C ALA A 414 -15.01 2.01 -17.09
N ILE A 415 -15.85 1.65 -18.06
CA ILE A 415 -16.92 0.67 -17.91
C ILE A 415 -16.34 -0.73 -17.70
N GLY A 416 -15.35 -1.14 -18.50
CA GLY A 416 -14.69 -2.43 -18.36
C GLY A 416 -14.01 -2.60 -17.00
N ILE A 417 -13.32 -1.57 -16.52
CA ILE A 417 -12.73 -1.55 -15.18
C ILE A 417 -13.83 -1.59 -14.10
N GLY A 418 -14.88 -0.79 -14.23
CA GLY A 418 -16.01 -0.77 -13.31
C GLY A 418 -16.71 -2.12 -13.19
N PHE A 419 -17.01 -2.75 -14.32
CA PHE A 419 -17.60 -4.09 -14.37
C PHE A 419 -16.69 -5.13 -13.71
N SER A 420 -15.38 -5.02 -13.89
CA SER A 420 -14.42 -5.88 -13.20
C SER A 420 -14.52 -5.77 -11.67
N PHE A 421 -14.85 -4.59 -11.12
CA PHE A 421 -15.02 -4.41 -9.67
C PHE A 421 -16.27 -5.13 -9.18
N VAL A 422 -17.35 -5.09 -9.96
CA VAL A 422 -18.60 -5.80 -9.62
C VAL A 422 -18.34 -7.30 -9.58
N VAL A 423 -17.78 -7.86 -10.66
CA VAL A 423 -17.52 -9.30 -10.75
C VAL A 423 -16.53 -9.75 -9.67
N SER A 424 -15.44 -9.01 -9.45
CA SER A 424 -14.48 -9.36 -8.39
C SER A 424 -15.08 -9.27 -6.99
N SER A 425 -15.99 -8.33 -6.75
CA SER A 425 -16.73 -8.23 -5.48
C SER A 425 -17.62 -9.44 -5.26
N LEU A 426 -18.31 -9.91 -6.31
CA LEU A 426 -19.13 -11.12 -6.24
C LEU A 426 -18.26 -12.36 -5.97
N CYS A 427 -17.09 -12.47 -6.60
CA CYS A 427 -16.12 -13.53 -6.29
C CYS A 427 -15.64 -13.46 -4.84
N ALA A 428 -15.31 -12.26 -4.34
CA ALA A 428 -14.89 -12.06 -2.95
C ALA A 428 -16.01 -12.38 -1.95
N MET A 429 -17.27 -12.03 -2.25
CA MET A 429 -18.45 -12.39 -1.46
C MET A 429 -18.67 -13.91 -1.45
N ALA A 430 -18.63 -14.55 -2.61
CA ALA A 430 -18.78 -15.99 -2.74
C ALA A 430 -17.71 -16.74 -1.95
N TYR A 431 -16.45 -16.31 -2.03
CA TYR A 431 -15.36 -16.86 -1.23
C TYR A 431 -15.54 -16.56 0.27
N TYR A 432 -16.00 -15.37 0.64
CA TYR A 432 -16.28 -15.05 2.04
C TYR A 432 -17.40 -15.91 2.65
N TRP A 433 -18.41 -16.32 1.87
CA TRP A 433 -19.48 -17.18 2.39
C TRP A 433 -19.16 -18.68 2.32
N LYS A 434 -18.51 -19.14 1.25
CA LYS A 434 -18.33 -20.57 0.96
C LYS A 434 -16.88 -21.05 0.96
N GLY A 435 -15.90 -20.15 0.98
CA GLY A 435 -14.49 -20.44 0.74
C GLY A 435 -13.72 -21.06 1.91
N GLY A 436 -14.40 -21.50 2.97
CA GLY A 436 -13.79 -22.24 4.09
C GLY A 436 -12.72 -21.48 4.88
N TRP A 437 -12.56 -20.16 4.68
CA TRP A 437 -11.48 -19.37 5.29
C TRP A 437 -11.51 -19.38 6.83
N ARG A 438 -12.67 -19.63 7.45
CA ARG A 438 -12.81 -19.75 8.91
C ARG A 438 -12.10 -20.99 9.49
N HIS A 439 -11.83 -21.99 8.67
CA HIS A 439 -11.14 -23.22 9.09
C HIS A 439 -9.62 -23.13 8.94
N ILE A 440 -9.11 -22.06 8.35
CA ILE A 440 -7.66 -21.85 8.20
C ILE A 440 -7.06 -21.58 9.57
N ARG A 441 -6.03 -22.35 9.91
CA ARG A 441 -5.21 -22.16 11.10
C ARG A 441 -3.82 -21.75 10.65
N ILE A 442 -3.35 -20.64 11.18
CA ILE A 442 -1.99 -20.15 10.94
C ILE A 442 -0.97 -20.92 11.78
N PHE A 443 -1.38 -21.28 12.99
CA PHE A 443 -0.56 -21.97 13.98
C PHE A 443 -1.11 -23.38 14.16
N ASP A 444 -0.22 -24.38 14.15
CA ASP A 444 -0.62 -25.73 14.53
C ASP A 444 -0.94 -25.72 16.03
N THR A 445 -2.15 -26.13 16.39
CA THR A 445 -2.53 -26.34 17.79
C THR A 445 -1.75 -27.54 18.29
N LYS A 446 -0.73 -27.31 19.12
CA LYS A 446 -0.17 -28.35 19.98
C LYS A 446 -1.16 -28.76 21.06
#